data_AF-A0A2P4Q4K3-F1
#
_entry.id   AF-A0A2P4Q4K3-F1
#
_cell.length_a   1.000
_cell.length_b   1.000
_cell.length_c   1.000
_cell.angle_alpha   90.00
_cell.angle_beta   90.00
_cell.angle_gamma   90.00
#
_symmetry.space_group_name_H-M   'P 1'
#
loop_
_entity.id
_entity.type
_entity.pdbx_description
1 polymer ?
#
loop_
_entity_poly.entity_id
_entity_poly.type
_entity_poly.pdbx_seq_one_letter_code
_entity_poly.pdbx_strand_id
1 'polypeptide(L)'
;MERFSLSLTKKYTPMYNSLTECPQCNLKFKCPDKWCSDCEIKNFKSNFGNWTSRNWKLDKVIRRSQSNAKGPLNYLEWIPLTEFIDVKFIAEGGFGCVESAIWNLGPRWTYEPSSRKWERSGPYNVALKTVNDSHQYLQEFLNEVQAHYICTSEDNHIPHCFGITQNPKSKDYIMVLEYAHYGSLRY
;
A
#
# COMPACT_ATOMS: atom_id res chain seq x y z
N MET A 1 35.70 -56.91 -9.42
CA MET A 1 34.30 -56.73 -9.85
C MET A 1 33.52 -56.38 -8.60
N GLU A 2 33.03 -55.14 -8.50
CA GLU A 2 31.69 -54.78 -8.01
C GLU A 2 31.63 -53.26 -7.82
N ARG A 3 30.60 -52.68 -8.44
CA ARG A 3 30.23 -51.27 -8.43
C ARG A 3 29.62 -50.93 -7.07
N PHE A 4 29.65 -49.66 -6.67
CA PHE A 4 28.43 -48.84 -6.48
C PHE A 4 28.83 -47.40 -6.13
N SER A 5 28.80 -46.56 -7.16
CA SER A 5 28.65 -45.11 -7.06
C SER A 5 27.20 -44.77 -6.79
N LEU A 6 26.90 -43.95 -5.77
CA LEU A 6 25.67 -43.15 -5.73
C LEU A 6 25.98 -41.78 -5.14
N SER A 7 26.42 -40.87 -6.03
CA SER A 7 26.27 -39.43 -5.82
C SER A 7 24.78 -39.10 -5.81
N LEU A 8 24.23 -38.74 -4.65
CA LEU A 8 22.89 -38.15 -4.56
C LEU A 8 22.96 -36.69 -5.04
N THR A 9 23.00 -36.49 -6.36
CA THR A 9 22.60 -35.21 -6.93
C THR A 9 21.08 -35.10 -6.77
N LYS A 10 20.65 -34.38 -5.73
CA LYS A 10 19.29 -33.83 -5.69
C LYS A 10 19.11 -33.02 -6.97
N LYS A 11 18.37 -33.59 -7.93
CA LYS A 11 17.91 -32.87 -9.11
C LYS A 11 17.08 -31.69 -8.60
N TYR A 12 17.67 -30.50 -8.67
CA TYR A 12 16.96 -29.25 -8.46
C TYR A 12 16.05 -29.07 -9.68
N THR A 13 14.81 -29.51 -9.59
CA THR A 13 13.77 -29.12 -10.53
C THR A 13 13.23 -27.77 -10.06
N PRO A 14 13.43 -26.67 -10.80
CA PRO A 14 12.79 -25.41 -10.48
C PRO A 14 11.31 -25.58 -10.80
N MET A 15 10.51 -25.84 -9.76
CA MET A 15 9.06 -25.89 -9.87
C MET A 15 8.55 -24.46 -9.99
N TYR A 16 8.78 -23.83 -11.15
CA TYR A 16 7.98 -22.70 -11.61
C TYR A 16 6.58 -23.23 -11.88
N ASN A 17 5.81 -23.50 -10.82
CA ASN A 17 4.38 -23.61 -10.95
C ASN A 17 3.88 -22.22 -11.33
N SER A 18 3.63 -22.02 -12.62
CA SER A 18 2.86 -20.91 -13.16
C SER A 18 1.44 -21.01 -12.62
N LEU A 19 1.23 -20.58 -11.38
CA LEU A 19 -0.11 -20.42 -10.81
C LEU A 19 -0.87 -19.41 -11.66
N THR A 20 -1.74 -19.92 -12.54
CA THR A 20 -2.66 -19.15 -13.39
C THR A 20 -3.98 -18.85 -12.68
N GLU A 21 -4.23 -19.55 -11.56
CA GLU A 21 -5.45 -19.48 -10.77
C GLU A 21 -5.14 -19.17 -9.31
N CYS A 22 -6.08 -18.45 -8.68
CA CYS A 22 -5.99 -18.11 -7.28
C CYS A 22 -6.21 -19.36 -6.40
N PRO A 23 -5.30 -19.69 -5.48
CA PRO A 23 -5.43 -20.87 -4.63
C PRO A 23 -6.58 -20.80 -3.62
N GLN A 24 -7.18 -19.61 -3.41
CA GLN A 24 -8.27 -19.42 -2.45
C GLN A 24 -9.66 -19.61 -3.07
N CYS A 25 -9.84 -19.26 -4.36
CA CYS A 25 -11.14 -19.28 -5.03
C CYS A 25 -11.15 -20.03 -6.36
N ASN A 26 -10.00 -20.55 -6.82
CA ASN A 26 -9.81 -21.26 -8.08
C ASN A 26 -10.20 -20.45 -9.34
N LEU A 27 -10.33 -19.13 -9.22
CA LEU A 27 -10.55 -18.25 -10.36
C LEU A 27 -9.21 -17.86 -11.00
N LYS A 28 -9.19 -17.72 -12.32
CA LYS A 28 -8.02 -17.24 -13.04
C LYS A 28 -7.62 -15.84 -12.56
N PHE A 29 -6.33 -15.62 -12.39
CA PHE A 29 -5.83 -14.28 -12.09
C PHE A 29 -6.15 -13.34 -13.26
N LYS A 30 -6.68 -12.16 -12.93
CA LYS A 30 -6.98 -11.10 -13.89
C LYS A 30 -5.77 -10.20 -14.16
N CYS A 31 -4.76 -10.25 -13.29
CA CYS A 31 -3.52 -9.47 -13.39
C CYS A 31 -2.28 -10.38 -13.43
N PRO A 32 -1.18 -9.95 -14.09
CA PRO A 32 0.08 -10.71 -14.14
C PRO A 32 0.70 -10.96 -12.77
N ASP A 33 0.46 -10.04 -11.81
CA ASP A 33 1.07 -10.06 -10.49
C ASP A 33 0.50 -11.13 -9.56
N LYS A 34 -0.44 -11.96 -10.03
CA LYS A 34 -1.12 -13.01 -9.25
C LYS A 34 -1.86 -12.46 -8.03
N TRP A 35 -2.34 -11.21 -8.12
CA TRP A 35 -3.22 -10.60 -7.14
C TRP A 35 -4.67 -10.95 -7.50
N CYS A 36 -5.39 -11.58 -6.57
CA CYS A 36 -6.78 -11.97 -6.81
C CYS A 36 -7.74 -10.89 -6.33
N SER A 37 -8.22 -10.07 -7.26
CA SER A 37 -9.17 -8.99 -6.96
C SER A 37 -10.39 -9.45 -6.18
N ASP A 38 -10.94 -10.61 -6.54
CA ASP A 38 -12.19 -11.10 -5.96
C ASP A 38 -11.99 -11.52 -4.49
N CYS A 39 -10.91 -12.23 -4.19
CA CYS A 39 -10.53 -12.60 -2.81
C CYS A 39 -10.19 -11.37 -1.97
N GLU A 40 -9.43 -10.43 -2.54
CA GLU A 40 -8.95 -9.26 -1.82
C GLU A 40 -10.07 -8.27 -1.52
N ILE A 41 -10.94 -7.98 -2.49
CA ILE A 41 -12.15 -7.17 -2.28
C ILE A 41 -13.06 -7.82 -1.24
N LYS A 42 -13.21 -9.14 -1.25
CA LYS A 42 -13.97 -9.87 -0.23
C LYS A 42 -13.34 -9.70 1.16
N ASN A 43 -12.02 -9.84 1.27
CA ASN A 43 -11.29 -9.64 2.52
C ASN A 43 -11.45 -8.21 3.04
N PHE A 44 -11.27 -7.19 2.18
CA PHE A 44 -11.49 -5.80 2.56
C PHE A 44 -12.89 -5.57 3.10
N LYS A 45 -13.93 -6.01 2.36
CA LYS A 45 -15.33 -5.85 2.78
C LYS A 45 -15.62 -6.50 4.13
N SER A 46 -15.05 -7.70 4.38
CA SER A 46 -15.18 -8.36 5.68
C SER A 46 -14.50 -7.61 6.82
N ASN A 47 -13.46 -6.82 6.52
CA ASN A 47 -12.67 -6.08 7.49
C ASN A 47 -13.15 -4.63 7.71
N PHE A 48 -14.15 -4.14 6.96
CA PHE A 48 -14.63 -2.76 7.08
C PHE A 48 -15.16 -2.40 8.47
N GLY A 49 -15.60 -3.39 9.26
CA GLY A 49 -16.03 -3.20 10.65
C GLY A 49 -14.89 -3.14 11.67
N ASN A 50 -13.68 -3.55 11.30
CA ASN A 50 -12.55 -3.69 12.23
C ASN A 50 -11.67 -2.44 12.33
N TRP A 51 -11.91 -1.42 11.50
CA TRP A 51 -11.18 -0.16 11.54
C TRP A 51 -12.09 1.00 11.18
N THR A 52 -11.76 2.18 11.69
CA THR A 52 -12.40 3.45 11.33
C THR A 52 -11.42 4.59 11.60
N SER A 53 -11.47 5.62 10.75
CA SER A 53 -10.82 6.91 11.00
C SER A 53 -11.60 7.80 11.99
N ARG A 54 -12.77 7.35 12.45
CA ARG A 54 -13.79 8.14 13.14
C ARG A 54 -14.37 9.28 12.27
N ASN A 55 -14.12 9.25 10.96
CA ASN A 55 -14.73 10.13 9.98
C ASN A 55 -15.38 9.31 8.85
N TRP A 56 -16.71 9.31 8.81
CA TRP A 56 -17.45 8.47 7.85
C TRP A 56 -17.19 8.85 6.38
N LYS A 57 -16.91 10.12 6.07
CA LYS A 57 -16.62 10.56 4.70
C LYS A 57 -15.28 10.00 4.23
N LEU A 58 -14.28 10.04 5.11
CA LEU A 58 -12.95 9.49 4.84
C LEU A 58 -13.00 7.96 4.75
N ASP A 59 -13.67 7.31 5.70
CA ASP A 59 -13.90 5.86 5.67
C ASP A 59 -14.58 5.44 4.36
N LYS A 60 -15.55 6.22 3.87
CA LYS A 60 -16.22 5.97 2.59
C LYS A 60 -15.26 6.05 1.40
N VAL A 61 -14.34 7.01 1.37
CA VAL A 61 -13.32 7.13 0.30
C VAL A 61 -12.37 5.94 0.33
N ILE A 62 -11.83 5.59 1.50
CA ILE A 62 -10.92 4.45 1.66
C ILE A 62 -11.62 3.14 1.27
N ARG A 63 -12.80 2.85 1.84
CA ARG A 63 -13.57 1.63 1.52
C ARG A 63 -13.96 1.55 0.05
N ARG A 64 -14.23 2.69 -0.61
CA ARG A 64 -14.48 2.74 -2.05
C ARG A 64 -13.24 2.37 -2.85
N SER A 65 -12.06 2.88 -2.50
CA SER A 65 -10.81 2.48 -3.17
C SER A 65 -10.57 0.98 -3.03
N GLN A 66 -10.68 0.44 -1.81
CA GLN A 66 -10.51 -1.00 -1.52
C GLN A 66 -11.53 -1.88 -2.26
N SER A 67 -12.77 -1.42 -2.42
CA SER A 67 -13.81 -2.16 -3.15
C SER A 67 -13.62 -2.17 -4.67
N ASN A 68 -12.80 -1.26 -5.21
CA ASN A 68 -12.54 -1.11 -6.64
C ASN A 68 -11.07 -1.42 -6.99
N ALA A 69 -10.33 -1.99 -6.06
CA ALA A 69 -8.91 -2.26 -6.19
C ALA A 69 -8.62 -3.21 -7.36
N LYS A 70 -7.67 -2.85 -8.22
CA LYS A 70 -7.33 -3.61 -9.43
C LYS A 70 -6.01 -4.38 -9.33
N GLY A 71 -5.23 -4.13 -8.28
CA GLY A 71 -3.91 -4.73 -8.10
C GLY A 71 -3.34 -4.47 -6.71
N PRO A 72 -2.14 -5.01 -6.44
CA PRO A 72 -1.41 -4.65 -5.23
C PRO A 72 -1.17 -3.14 -5.23
N LEU A 73 -1.30 -2.51 -4.06
CA LEU A 73 -1.18 -1.05 -3.86
C LEU A 73 -2.23 -0.17 -4.55
N ASN A 74 -3.08 -0.71 -5.43
CA ASN A 74 -4.16 0.07 -6.04
C ASN A 74 -5.37 0.25 -5.10
N TYR A 75 -5.14 0.68 -3.87
CA TYR A 75 -6.15 1.01 -2.87
C TYR A 75 -5.53 1.84 -1.74
N LEU A 76 -6.35 2.65 -1.06
CA LEU A 76 -5.92 3.42 0.09
C LEU A 76 -6.04 2.58 1.37
N GLU A 77 -5.17 2.86 2.32
CA GLU A 77 -5.21 2.32 3.68
C GLU A 77 -5.49 3.41 4.71
N TRP A 78 -6.17 3.02 5.80
CA TRP A 78 -6.13 3.79 7.03
C TRP A 78 -4.97 3.26 7.88
N ILE A 79 -3.94 4.09 8.09
CA ILE A 79 -2.70 3.66 8.71
C ILE A 79 -2.57 4.36 10.07
N PRO A 80 -2.52 3.64 11.20
CA PRO A 80 -2.28 4.26 12.49
C PRO A 80 -0.95 5.01 12.51
N LEU A 81 -0.91 6.21 13.10
CA LEU A 81 0.33 7.02 13.13
C LEU A 81 1.48 6.29 13.84
N THR A 82 1.17 5.39 14.77
CA THR A 82 2.13 4.55 15.50
C THR A 82 2.94 3.60 14.60
N GLU A 83 2.50 3.38 13.36
CA GLU A 83 3.23 2.58 12.37
C GLU A 83 4.44 3.32 11.76
N PHE A 84 4.55 4.62 12.00
CA PHE A 84 5.61 5.47 11.47
C PHE A 84 6.64 5.82 12.54
N ILE A 85 7.91 5.61 12.23
CA ILE A 85 9.05 5.96 13.07
C ILE A 85 10.00 6.89 12.33
N ASP A 86 10.97 7.47 13.05
CA ASP A 86 12.00 8.35 12.49
C ASP A 86 11.42 9.51 11.66
N VAL A 87 10.32 10.09 12.14
CA VAL A 87 9.66 11.23 11.49
C VAL A 87 10.59 12.45 11.49
N LYS A 88 10.88 12.99 10.32
CA LYS A 88 11.79 14.12 10.11
C LYS A 88 11.16 15.16 9.20
N PHE A 89 11.23 16.43 9.60
CA PHE A 89 10.79 17.54 8.77
C PHE A 89 11.61 17.62 7.47
N ILE A 90 10.94 17.87 6.35
CA ILE A 90 11.57 18.13 5.04
C ILE A 90 11.35 19.57 4.62
N ALA A 91 10.09 19.99 4.55
CA ALA A 91 9.71 21.29 4.03
C ALA A 91 8.32 21.70 4.50
N GLU A 92 8.09 23.00 4.56
CA GLU A 92 6.79 23.61 4.77
C GLU A 92 6.51 24.58 3.62
N GLY A 93 5.25 24.65 3.20
CA GLY A 93 4.78 25.62 2.23
C GLY A 93 3.37 26.07 2.54
N GLY A 94 2.79 26.92 1.68
CA GLY A 94 1.45 27.47 1.90
C GLY A 94 0.31 26.43 1.97
N PHE A 95 0.58 25.18 1.59
CA PHE A 95 -0.40 24.08 1.59
C PHE A 95 -0.14 23.03 2.69
N GLY A 96 0.78 23.32 3.61
CA GLY A 96 1.09 22.47 4.76
C GLY A 96 2.54 22.00 4.81
N CYS A 97 2.76 20.93 5.56
CA CYS A 97 4.07 20.41 5.91
C CYS A 97 4.32 19.03 5.30
N VAL A 98 5.56 18.80 4.86
CA VAL A 98 6.03 17.49 4.39
C VAL A 98 7.13 17.00 5.32
N GLU A 99 6.94 15.79 5.83
CA GLU A 99 7.89 15.06 6.67
C GLU A 99 8.29 13.75 5.97
N SER A 100 9.48 13.22 6.22
CA SER A 100 9.82 11.84 5.91
C SER A 100 9.58 10.96 7.13
N ALA A 101 9.27 9.69 6.90
CA ALA A 101 9.17 8.70 7.96
C ALA A 101 9.50 7.30 7.43
N ILE A 102 9.77 6.38 8.35
CA ILE A 102 9.85 4.95 8.06
C ILE A 102 8.52 4.32 8.46
N TRP A 103 7.83 3.72 7.51
CA TRP A 103 6.67 2.86 7.77
C TRP A 103 7.14 1.45 8.12
N ASN A 104 6.97 1.04 9.37
CA ASN A 104 7.51 -0.21 9.92
C ASN A 104 7.01 -1.46 9.20
N LEU A 105 5.69 -1.57 9.01
CA LEU A 105 5.10 -2.67 8.27
C LEU A 105 5.20 -2.46 6.76
N GLY A 106 5.23 -1.21 6.31
CA GLY A 106 5.31 -0.89 4.89
C GLY A 106 4.09 -1.32 4.06
N PRO A 107 4.16 -1.11 2.75
CA PRO A 107 3.11 -1.49 1.81
C PRO A 107 2.97 -3.01 1.69
N ARG A 108 1.75 -3.50 1.45
CA ARG A 108 1.49 -4.93 1.17
C ARG A 108 1.51 -5.19 -0.35
N TRP A 109 2.69 -5.52 -0.87
CA TRP A 109 2.94 -5.65 -2.31
C TRP A 109 3.86 -6.81 -2.71
N THR A 110 4.31 -7.63 -1.76
CA THR A 110 5.10 -8.83 -2.08
C THR A 110 4.23 -10.06 -1.94
N TYR A 111 4.21 -10.91 -2.97
CA TYR A 111 3.56 -12.21 -2.91
C TYR A 111 4.57 -13.27 -2.45
N GLU A 112 4.30 -13.90 -1.30
CA GLU A 112 5.10 -15.02 -0.79
C GLU A 112 4.55 -16.34 -1.35
N PRO A 113 5.25 -17.02 -2.28
CA PRO A 113 4.73 -18.20 -2.95
C PRO A 113 4.51 -19.40 -2.03
N SER A 114 5.30 -19.51 -0.96
CA SER A 114 5.20 -20.63 -0.01
C SER A 114 3.97 -20.52 0.88
N SER A 115 3.74 -19.33 1.45
CA SER A 115 2.56 -19.03 2.29
C SER A 115 1.32 -18.73 1.44
N ARG A 116 1.50 -18.47 0.14
CA ARG A 116 0.49 -18.07 -0.84
C ARG A 116 -0.29 -16.82 -0.39
N LYS A 117 0.40 -15.90 0.28
CA LYS A 117 -0.19 -14.67 0.83
C LYS A 117 0.57 -13.46 0.35
N TRP A 118 -0.13 -12.33 0.31
CA TRP A 118 0.48 -11.03 0.14
C TRP A 118 0.97 -10.52 1.48
N GLU A 119 2.26 -10.25 1.57
CA GLU A 119 2.94 -9.84 2.77
C GLU A 119 3.32 -8.36 2.72
N ARG A 120 3.44 -7.80 3.92
CA ARG A 120 3.88 -6.44 4.21
C ARG A 120 5.39 -6.35 3.95
N SER A 121 5.84 -5.32 3.26
CA SER A 121 7.25 -5.15 2.87
C SER A 121 7.85 -3.89 3.48
N GLY A 122 7.86 -3.86 4.81
CA GLY A 122 8.57 -2.87 5.59
C GLY A 122 9.97 -3.36 5.99
N PRO A 123 10.81 -2.47 6.54
CA PRO A 123 10.59 -1.03 6.69
C PRO A 123 10.61 -0.32 5.32
N TYR A 124 9.77 0.71 5.15
CA TYR A 124 9.62 1.43 3.87
C TYR A 124 9.63 2.95 4.09
N ASN A 125 10.40 3.70 3.29
CA ASN A 125 10.47 5.15 3.40
C ASN A 125 9.23 5.80 2.76
N VAL A 126 8.59 6.70 3.49
CA VAL A 126 7.41 7.43 3.03
C VAL A 126 7.56 8.93 3.24
N ALA A 127 6.82 9.71 2.46
CA ALA A 127 6.55 11.11 2.73
C ALA A 127 5.18 11.25 3.41
N LEU A 128 5.14 11.96 4.53
CA LEU A 128 3.95 12.33 5.26
C LEU A 128 3.61 13.78 4.90
N LYS A 129 2.56 13.98 4.11
CA LYS A 129 2.10 15.31 3.71
C LYS A 129 0.86 15.70 4.50
N THR A 130 1.03 16.66 5.40
CA THR A 130 -0.06 17.28 6.16
C THR A 130 -0.66 18.40 5.33
N VAL A 131 -2.00 18.44 5.26
CA VAL A 131 -2.74 19.61 4.76
C VAL A 131 -3.29 20.35 5.96
N ASN A 132 -2.87 21.59 6.16
CA ASN A 132 -3.28 22.40 7.31
C ASN A 132 -4.81 22.57 7.32
N ASP A 133 -5.41 22.54 8.51
CA ASP A 133 -6.85 22.69 8.73
C ASP A 133 -7.69 21.70 7.90
N SER A 134 -7.17 20.50 7.66
CA SER A 134 -7.82 19.44 6.86
C SER A 134 -9.23 19.08 7.37
N HIS A 135 -9.57 19.38 8.62
CA HIS A 135 -10.92 19.23 9.14
C HIS A 135 -11.89 20.29 8.59
N GLN A 136 -11.44 21.54 8.47
CA GLN A 136 -12.20 22.64 7.89
C GLN A 136 -12.31 22.48 6.37
N TYR A 137 -11.23 22.03 5.73
CA TYR A 137 -11.11 21.83 4.28
C TYR A 137 -11.11 20.35 3.89
N LEU A 138 -11.99 19.57 4.53
CA LEU A 138 -12.04 18.12 4.34
C LEU A 138 -12.35 17.74 2.89
N GLN A 139 -13.16 18.52 2.19
CA GLN A 139 -13.52 18.18 0.81
C GLN A 139 -12.33 18.35 -0.13
N GLU A 140 -11.57 19.41 0.05
CA GLU A 140 -10.34 19.73 -0.67
C GLU A 140 -9.29 18.64 -0.42
N PHE A 141 -9.09 18.26 0.85
CA PHE A 141 -8.22 17.15 1.21
C PHE A 141 -8.63 15.84 0.52
N LEU A 142 -9.92 15.49 0.56
CA LEU A 142 -10.42 14.27 -0.08
C LEU A 142 -10.29 14.31 -1.61
N ASN A 143 -10.45 15.49 -2.23
CA ASN A 143 -10.24 15.67 -3.66
C ASN A 143 -8.77 15.44 -4.02
N GLU A 144 -7.84 15.95 -3.22
CA GLU A 144 -6.40 15.75 -3.43
C GLU A 144 -6.01 14.27 -3.28
N VAL A 145 -6.50 13.60 -2.23
CA VAL A 145 -6.31 12.15 -2.05
C VAL A 145 -6.84 11.37 -3.26
N GLN A 146 -8.03 11.71 -3.75
CA GLN A 146 -8.62 11.05 -4.92
C GLN A 146 -7.82 11.31 -6.19
N ALA A 147 -7.34 12.54 -6.39
CA ALA A 147 -6.50 12.87 -7.53
C ALA A 147 -5.21 12.03 -7.51
N HIS A 148 -4.51 11.97 -6.38
CA HIS A 148 -3.33 11.11 -6.24
C HIS A 148 -3.66 9.62 -6.48
N TYR A 149 -4.75 9.12 -5.91
CA TYR A 149 -5.17 7.72 -6.10
C TYR A 149 -5.48 7.39 -7.57
N ILE A 150 -6.18 8.28 -8.29
CA ILE A 150 -6.51 8.07 -9.71
C ILE A 150 -5.26 8.14 -10.56
N CYS A 151 -4.45 9.19 -10.40
CA CYS A 151 -3.29 9.40 -11.25
C CYS A 151 -2.19 8.34 -11.06
N THR A 152 -1.98 7.86 -9.83
CA THR A 152 -1.00 6.77 -9.54
C THR A 152 -1.45 5.42 -10.08
N SER A 153 -2.73 5.25 -10.41
CA SER A 153 -3.24 4.04 -11.06
C SER A 153 -3.02 4.02 -12.58
N GLU A 154 -2.68 5.17 -13.16
CA GLU A 154 -2.55 5.37 -14.60
C GLU A 154 -1.13 5.78 -15.03
N ASP A 155 -0.32 6.32 -14.11
CA ASP A 155 1.02 6.84 -14.39
C ASP A 155 2.01 6.55 -13.23
N ASN A 156 3.18 6.00 -13.58
CA ASN A 156 4.27 5.68 -12.64
C ASN A 156 5.14 6.90 -12.27
N HIS A 157 4.91 8.07 -12.87
CA HIS A 157 5.69 9.29 -12.58
C HIS A 157 5.15 10.10 -11.39
N ILE A 158 4.00 9.70 -10.82
CA ILE A 158 3.39 10.36 -9.66
C ILE A 158 3.64 9.50 -8.42
N PRO A 159 4.15 10.07 -7.31
CA PRO A 159 4.38 9.31 -6.09
C PRO A 159 3.11 8.60 -5.63
N HIS A 160 3.24 7.29 -5.39
CA HIS A 160 2.11 6.46 -4.99
C HIS A 160 1.48 6.94 -3.66
N CYS A 161 0.16 6.98 -3.58
CA CYS A 161 -0.56 7.29 -2.34
C CYS A 161 -1.03 6.00 -1.67
N PHE A 162 -0.31 5.59 -0.62
CA PHE A 162 -0.62 4.36 0.13
C PHE A 162 -1.88 4.51 0.98
N GLY A 163 -2.20 5.72 1.42
CA GLY A 163 -3.30 5.91 2.34
C GLY A 163 -3.26 7.21 3.11
N ILE A 164 -3.98 7.19 4.22
CA ILE A 164 -4.16 8.34 5.11
C ILE A 164 -3.86 7.91 6.54
N THR A 165 -3.21 8.80 7.29
CA THR A 165 -3.09 8.74 8.74
C THR A 165 -3.63 10.03 9.36
N GLN A 166 -3.60 10.14 10.69
CA GLN A 166 -4.07 11.31 11.42
C GLN A 166 -3.13 11.65 12.56
N ASN A 167 -2.81 12.93 12.68
CA ASN A 167 -2.11 13.46 13.84
C ASN A 167 -3.00 13.35 15.09
N PRO A 168 -2.63 12.60 16.14
CA PRO A 168 -3.48 12.44 17.31
C PRO A 168 -3.63 13.72 18.13
N LYS A 169 -2.71 14.70 17.99
CA LYS A 169 -2.73 15.98 18.69
C LYS A 169 -3.54 17.03 17.94
N SER A 170 -3.12 17.39 16.72
CA SER A 170 -3.82 18.44 15.93
C SER A 170 -5.12 17.94 15.29
N LYS A 171 -5.28 16.62 15.16
CA LYS A 171 -6.34 15.95 14.41
C LYS A 171 -6.23 16.07 12.90
N ASP A 172 -5.25 16.79 12.37
CA ASP A 172 -5.07 16.89 10.92
C ASP A 172 -4.85 15.52 10.26
N TYR A 173 -5.48 15.34 9.12
CA TYR A 173 -5.23 14.20 8.24
C TYR A 173 -3.94 14.41 7.46
N ILE A 174 -3.24 13.30 7.26
CA ILE A 174 -1.91 13.28 6.64
C ILE A 174 -1.95 12.23 5.53
N MET A 175 -1.56 12.62 4.32
CA MET A 175 -1.38 11.71 3.21
C MET A 175 -0.07 10.94 3.37
N VAL A 176 -0.12 9.63 3.13
CA VAL A 176 1.05 8.75 3.18
C VAL A 176 1.46 8.44 1.74
N LEU A 177 2.54 9.07 1.31
CA LEU A 177 3.01 9.04 -0.08
C LEU A 177 4.34 8.28 -0.19
N GLU A 178 4.61 7.75 -1.37
CA GLU A 178 5.93 7.26 -1.74
C GLU A 178 6.98 8.38 -1.61
N TYR A 179 8.13 8.03 -1.03
CA TYR A 179 9.20 8.98 -0.84
C TYR A 179 10.00 9.19 -2.14
N ALA A 180 10.01 10.42 -2.64
CA ALA A 180 10.79 10.79 -3.81
C ALA A 180 12.28 10.95 -3.46
N HIS A 181 13.07 9.89 -3.67
CA HIS A 181 14.49 9.83 -3.30
C HIS A 181 15.38 10.91 -3.95
N TYR A 182 14.99 11.44 -5.11
CA TYR A 182 15.77 12.44 -5.85
C TYR A 182 15.34 13.90 -5.56
N GLY A 183 14.43 14.11 -4.60
CA GLY A 183 14.04 15.45 -4.16
C GLY A 183 13.22 16.24 -5.18
N SER A 184 13.37 17.57 -5.15
CA SER A 184 12.57 18.51 -5.96
C SER A 184 13.19 18.74 -7.34
N LEU A 185 12.35 18.91 -8.36
CA LEU A 185 12.74 19.31 -9.73
C LEU A 185 13.12 20.79 -9.85
N ARG A 186 13.05 21.57 -8.77
CA ARG A 186 13.47 22.97 -8.76
C ARG A 186 14.98 23.04 -8.56
N TYR A 187 15.72 22.97 -9.66
CA TYR A 187 17.14 23.28 -9.77
C TYR A 187 17.35 24.52 -10.64
#